data_AF-A0A7X9B6L3-F1
#
_entry.id   AF-A0A7X9B6L3-F1
#
_cell.length_a   1.000
_cell.length_b   1.000
_cell.length_c   1.000
_cell.angle_alpha   90.00
_cell.angle_beta   90.00
_cell.angle_gamma   90.00
#
_symmetry.space_group_name_H-M   'P 1'
#
loop_
_entity.id
_entity.type
_entity.pdbx_description
1 polymer ?
#
loop_
_entity_poly.entity_id
_entity_poly.type
_entity_poly.pdbx_seq_one_letter_code
_entity_poly.pdbx_strand_id
1 'polypeptide(L)'
;MRLMTAIIVAAALPLFAAETTQQGWIADWLIGGPFPSYQVNDGRTGLDTDHLDGEEAFRPFPGLQQSALFKADQAKLIAQVGSTNEWGFTEDRTFPVLWKELHAERPEKIELDGFFAPIDDYFAYYAACWLESPETQKVKFRLGSDDDHKLYVNGKQIGRVATSQGIVPDNFIYAGELKRGINRLLLKVVDRTGGTGFCVALSDDQNQPLAGLRVYTDDPRRKIGADAWDNGFAARFEFVSPELFT
;
A
#
# COMPACT_ATOMS: atom_id res chain seq x y z
N MET A 1 -11.07 52.24 -17.86
CA MET A 1 -10.11 51.13 -17.82
C MET A 1 -10.91 49.84 -17.64
N ARG A 2 -10.98 48.97 -18.66
CA ARG A 2 -11.76 47.71 -18.59
C ARG A 2 -10.91 46.65 -17.87
N LEU A 3 -11.35 46.17 -16.71
CA LEU A 3 -10.75 44.98 -16.10
C LEU A 3 -11.19 43.76 -16.92
N MET A 4 -10.24 43.11 -17.59
CA MET A 4 -10.41 41.77 -18.14
C MET A 4 -10.27 40.77 -17.00
N THR A 5 -11.35 40.09 -16.66
CA THR A 5 -11.32 38.92 -15.78
C THR A 5 -10.68 37.78 -16.54
N ALA A 6 -9.43 37.44 -16.20
CA ALA A 6 -8.78 36.25 -16.71
C ALA A 6 -9.40 35.02 -16.04
N ILE A 7 -10.19 34.25 -16.78
CA ILE A 7 -10.60 32.91 -16.37
C ILE A 7 -9.37 32.00 -16.57
N ILE A 8 -8.69 31.67 -15.48
CA ILE A 8 -7.68 30.62 -15.49
C ILE A 8 -8.43 29.29 -15.58
N VAL A 9 -8.58 28.78 -16.79
CA VAL A 9 -8.95 27.38 -17.01
C VAL A 9 -7.72 26.57 -16.64
N ALA A 10 -7.67 26.07 -15.39
CA ALA A 10 -6.73 25.03 -15.04
C ALA A 10 -7.08 23.80 -15.88
N ALA A 11 -6.31 23.56 -16.94
CA ALA A 11 -6.38 22.30 -17.67
C ALA A 11 -5.99 21.20 -16.69
N ALA A 12 -6.99 20.49 -16.16
CA ALA A 12 -6.74 19.24 -15.47
C ALA A 12 -6.08 18.31 -16.50
N LEU A 13 -4.77 18.10 -16.36
CA LEU A 13 -4.09 17.03 -17.07
C LEU A 13 -4.90 15.77 -16.79
N PRO A 14 -5.28 14.98 -17.82
CA PRO A 14 -5.91 13.71 -17.57
C PRO A 14 -4.92 12.90 -16.74
N LEU A 15 -5.26 12.67 -15.47
CA LEU A 15 -4.61 11.66 -14.66
C LEU A 15 -5.04 10.35 -15.34
N PHE A 16 -4.26 9.86 -16.29
CA PHE A 16 -4.52 8.53 -16.86
C PHE A 16 -4.35 7.57 -15.69
N ALA A 17 -5.47 7.09 -15.15
CA ALA A 17 -5.45 6.00 -14.20
C ALA A 17 -4.84 4.81 -14.94
N ALA A 18 -3.93 4.10 -14.29
CA ALA A 18 -3.55 2.79 -14.77
C ALA A 18 -4.78 1.88 -14.74
N GLU A 19 -4.71 0.74 -15.43
CA GLU A 19 -5.79 -0.24 -15.43
C GLU A 19 -5.25 -1.61 -15.08
N THR A 20 -6.06 -2.42 -14.40
CA THR A 20 -5.76 -3.84 -14.24
C THR A 20 -5.60 -4.49 -15.62
N THR A 21 -4.62 -5.38 -15.75
CA THR A 21 -4.31 -6.03 -17.03
C THR A 21 -5.44 -6.93 -17.54
N GLN A 22 -5.30 -7.49 -18.73
CA GLN A 22 -6.27 -8.48 -19.28
C GLN A 22 -6.44 -9.71 -18.40
N GLN A 23 -5.43 -10.05 -17.59
CA GLN A 23 -5.46 -11.14 -16.61
C GLN A 23 -5.85 -10.65 -15.20
N GLY A 24 -6.25 -9.39 -15.07
CA GLY A 24 -6.72 -8.78 -13.82
C GLY A 24 -5.60 -8.39 -12.85
N TRP A 25 -4.32 -8.43 -13.28
CA TRP A 25 -3.19 -8.06 -12.45
C TRP A 25 -3.18 -6.56 -12.15
N ILE A 26 -2.80 -6.19 -10.93
CA ILE A 26 -2.56 -4.81 -10.52
C ILE A 26 -1.06 -4.53 -10.67
N ALA A 27 -0.70 -3.62 -11.57
CA ALA A 27 0.69 -3.25 -11.85
C ALA A 27 1.19 -2.04 -11.05
N ASP A 28 0.27 -1.17 -10.61
CA ASP A 28 0.62 0.13 -10.04
C ASP A 28 0.34 0.14 -8.53
N TRP A 29 1.38 0.41 -7.78
CA TRP A 29 1.38 0.35 -6.32
C TRP A 29 2.10 1.54 -5.71
N LEU A 30 1.65 1.93 -4.53
CA LEU A 30 2.37 2.81 -3.65
C LEU A 30 3.02 1.98 -2.54
N ILE A 31 4.35 1.94 -2.52
CA ILE A 31 5.15 1.09 -1.63
C ILE A 31 5.71 1.91 -0.48
N GLY A 32 5.51 1.46 0.76
CA GLY A 32 6.02 2.07 1.98
C GLY A 32 6.75 1.05 2.88
N GLY A 33 8.01 1.32 3.18
CA GLY A 33 8.86 0.49 4.04
C GLY A 33 10.33 0.95 3.95
N PRO A 34 11.27 0.23 4.57
CA PRO A 34 11.05 -0.96 5.39
C PRO A 34 10.64 -0.60 6.83
N PHE A 35 9.89 -1.48 7.48
CA PHE A 35 9.57 -1.46 8.90
C PHE A 35 10.16 -2.70 9.60
N PRO A 36 10.52 -2.64 10.88
CA PRO A 36 11.17 -3.77 11.55
C PRO A 36 10.20 -4.93 11.82
N SER A 37 10.58 -6.16 11.49
CA SER A 37 9.87 -7.37 11.92
C SER A 37 10.67 -8.14 12.97
N TYR A 38 10.53 -7.71 14.23
CA TYR A 38 11.24 -8.32 15.35
C TYR A 38 10.84 -9.78 15.61
N GLN A 39 11.82 -10.55 16.10
CA GLN A 39 11.60 -11.89 16.65
C GLN A 39 11.66 -11.83 18.18
N VAL A 40 10.63 -12.34 18.86
CA VAL A 40 10.53 -12.38 20.32
C VAL A 40 10.37 -13.84 20.75
N ASN A 41 11.34 -14.36 21.52
CA ASN A 41 11.37 -15.76 21.97
C ASN A 41 11.14 -16.76 20.81
N ASP A 42 11.88 -16.57 19.71
CA ASP A 42 11.75 -17.33 18.45
C ASP A 42 10.40 -17.20 17.73
N GLY A 43 9.47 -16.40 18.26
CA GLY A 43 8.21 -16.03 17.62
C GLY A 43 8.35 -14.79 16.74
N ARG A 44 7.85 -14.85 15.49
CA ARG A 44 7.83 -13.71 14.57
C ARG A 44 6.65 -12.80 14.88
N THR A 45 6.89 -11.49 15.06
CA THR A 45 5.81 -10.53 15.38
C THR A 45 5.42 -9.63 14.21
N GLY A 46 6.14 -9.66 13.09
CA GLY A 46 5.97 -8.72 11.99
C GLY A 46 4.54 -8.54 11.50
N LEU A 47 3.76 -9.62 11.36
CA LEU A 47 2.36 -9.52 10.93
C LEU A 47 1.47 -8.81 11.96
N ASP A 48 1.75 -9.00 13.25
CA ASP A 48 0.97 -8.49 14.36
C ASP A 48 1.34 -7.06 14.75
N THR A 49 2.57 -6.64 14.48
CA THR A 49 3.02 -5.26 14.72
C THR A 49 2.34 -4.30 13.74
N ASP A 50 1.48 -3.40 14.21
CA ASP A 50 0.98 -2.29 13.41
C ASP A 50 2.07 -1.20 13.30
N HIS A 51 2.51 -0.90 12.08
CA HIS A 51 3.52 0.13 11.82
C HIS A 51 2.94 1.46 11.31
N LEU A 52 1.63 1.52 11.13
CA LEU A 52 0.92 2.63 10.47
C LEU A 52 -0.02 3.38 11.42
N ASP A 53 0.05 3.07 12.73
CA ASP A 53 -0.85 3.57 13.76
C ASP A 53 -2.33 3.38 13.39
N GLY A 54 -2.64 2.22 12.80
CA GLY A 54 -3.97 1.85 12.33
C GLY A 54 -3.99 1.40 10.87
N GLU A 55 -3.55 0.17 10.58
CA GLU A 55 -3.57 -0.44 9.23
C GLU A 55 -4.97 -0.37 8.58
N GLU A 56 -6.03 -0.45 9.38
CA GLU A 56 -7.42 -0.38 8.92
C GLU A 56 -7.83 1.02 8.45
N ALA A 57 -7.25 2.08 8.99
CA ALA A 57 -7.63 3.46 8.69
C ALA A 57 -6.62 4.18 7.80
N PHE A 58 -5.37 3.72 7.77
CA PHE A 58 -4.25 4.41 7.15
C PHE A 58 -4.42 4.64 5.63
N ARG A 59 -4.17 5.87 5.18
CA ARG A 59 -4.30 6.29 3.78
C ARG A 59 -2.99 6.92 3.33
N PRO A 60 -2.08 6.15 2.72
CA PRO A 60 -0.83 6.72 2.23
C PRO A 60 -1.07 7.62 1.02
N PHE A 61 -0.06 8.39 0.65
CA PHE A 61 -0.05 9.15 -0.60
C PHE A 61 1.39 9.27 -1.12
N PRO A 62 1.60 9.49 -2.43
CA PRO A 62 2.94 9.65 -3.00
C PRO A 62 3.75 10.72 -2.27
N GLY A 63 4.94 10.34 -1.82
CA GLY A 63 5.84 11.24 -1.10
C GLY A 63 5.55 11.40 0.40
N LEU A 64 4.57 10.69 0.97
CA LEU A 64 4.39 10.63 2.41
C LEU A 64 5.67 10.11 3.08
N GLN A 65 6.11 10.82 4.13
CA GLN A 65 7.29 10.48 4.91
C GLN A 65 6.90 10.00 6.30
N GLN A 66 7.55 8.93 6.73
CA GLN A 66 7.50 8.37 8.07
C GLN A 66 8.93 8.00 8.49
N SER A 67 9.08 7.46 9.70
CA SER A 67 10.33 6.90 10.16
C SER A 67 10.09 5.57 10.86
N ALA A 68 11.06 4.66 10.76
CA ALA A 68 11.00 3.34 11.38
C ALA A 68 12.24 3.16 12.26
N LEU A 69 12.02 2.84 13.55
CA LEU A 69 13.07 2.56 14.52
C LEU A 69 13.40 1.07 14.52
N PHE A 70 14.64 0.73 14.20
CA PHE A 70 15.24 -0.60 14.27
C PHE A 70 16.11 -0.66 15.53
N LYS A 71 15.64 -1.38 16.55
CA LYS A 71 16.32 -1.48 17.85
C LYS A 71 17.44 -2.49 17.80
N ALA A 72 18.58 -2.14 18.39
CA ALA A 72 19.63 -3.10 18.64
C ALA A 72 19.18 -4.12 19.70
N ASP A 73 19.52 -5.39 19.48
CA ASP A 73 19.38 -6.43 20.48
C ASP A 73 20.75 -6.72 21.09
N GLN A 74 21.06 -6.05 22.20
CA GLN A 74 22.33 -6.25 22.90
C GLN A 74 22.43 -7.63 23.53
N ALA A 75 21.32 -8.32 23.81
CA ALA A 75 21.35 -9.67 24.36
C ALA A 75 21.82 -10.70 23.32
N LYS A 76 21.66 -10.41 22.03
CA LYS A 76 22.16 -11.22 20.91
C LYS A 76 23.59 -10.84 20.45
N LEU A 77 24.24 -9.87 21.09
CA LEU A 77 25.59 -9.43 20.71
C LEU A 77 26.64 -10.55 20.84
N ILE A 78 27.28 -10.90 19.72
CA ILE A 78 28.44 -11.81 19.72
C ILE A 78 29.72 -10.96 19.67
N ALA A 79 30.37 -10.81 20.82
CA ALA A 79 31.50 -9.89 21.03
C ALA A 79 32.69 -10.05 20.05
N GLN A 80 32.86 -11.21 19.42
CA GLN A 80 33.93 -11.47 18.45
C GLN A 80 33.53 -11.26 16.98
N VAL A 81 32.22 -11.19 16.69
CA VAL A 81 31.69 -11.06 15.33
C VAL A 81 31.08 -9.67 15.10
N GLY A 82 30.82 -8.91 16.16
CA GLY A 82 30.30 -7.54 16.07
C GLY A 82 28.85 -7.45 15.60
N SER A 83 28.14 -8.58 15.57
CA SER A 83 26.73 -8.67 15.17
C SER A 83 25.83 -8.75 16.39
N THR A 84 24.65 -8.13 16.31
CA THR A 84 23.65 -8.00 17.38
C THR A 84 22.30 -8.57 16.97
N ASN A 85 21.43 -7.75 16.35
CA ASN A 85 20.11 -8.13 15.86
C ASN A 85 20.22 -8.72 14.44
N GLU A 86 19.07 -9.06 13.87
CA GLU A 86 18.92 -9.67 12.55
C GLU A 86 19.50 -8.81 11.41
N TRP A 87 19.68 -7.51 11.65
CA TRP A 87 20.26 -6.54 10.71
C TRP A 87 21.70 -6.14 11.03
N GLY A 88 22.30 -6.70 12.09
CA GLY A 88 23.69 -6.44 12.51
C GLY A 88 23.93 -5.08 13.18
N PHE A 89 22.90 -4.42 13.73
CA PHE A 89 23.04 -3.07 14.32
C PHE A 89 23.44 -3.08 15.80
N THR A 90 24.66 -2.62 16.12
CA THR A 90 25.14 -2.56 17.51
C THR A 90 24.47 -1.48 18.37
N GLU A 91 23.72 -0.57 17.73
CA GLU A 91 22.98 0.53 18.33
C GLU A 91 21.65 0.71 17.60
N ASP A 92 20.66 1.32 18.27
CA ASP A 92 19.38 1.65 17.65
C ASP A 92 19.58 2.54 16.42
N ARG A 93 18.86 2.24 15.34
CA ARG A 93 18.90 3.01 14.10
C ARG A 93 17.52 3.37 13.62
N THR A 94 17.34 4.60 13.18
CA THR A 94 16.10 5.07 12.58
C THR A 94 16.31 5.27 11.08
N PHE A 95 15.43 4.67 10.27
CA PHE A 95 15.43 4.83 8.83
C PHE A 95 14.24 5.67 8.38
N PRO A 96 14.40 6.53 7.36
CA PRO A 96 13.26 7.20 6.74
C PRO A 96 12.44 6.19 5.94
N VAL A 97 11.12 6.27 6.07
CA VAL A 97 10.17 5.54 5.22
C VAL A 97 9.54 6.54 4.28
N LEU A 98 9.75 6.34 2.98
CA LEU A 98 9.17 7.17 1.92
C LEU A 98 8.21 6.31 1.10
N TRP A 99 6.95 6.75 1.00
CA TRP A 99 5.96 6.09 0.14
C TRP A 99 6.21 6.47 -1.32
N LYS A 100 6.63 5.48 -2.11
CA LYS A 100 7.04 5.65 -3.51
C LYS A 100 6.10 4.92 -4.44
N GLU A 101 5.80 5.54 -5.58
CA GLU A 101 5.06 4.91 -6.65
C GLU A 101 5.95 3.88 -7.35
N LEU A 102 5.36 2.73 -7.67
CA LEU A 102 5.98 1.64 -8.39
C LEU A 102 5.02 1.17 -9.49
N HIS A 103 5.50 1.18 -10.73
CA HIS A 103 4.87 0.48 -11.84
C HIS A 103 5.64 -0.82 -12.09
N ALA A 104 4.96 -1.94 -12.13
CA ALA A 104 5.55 -3.24 -12.42
C ALA A 104 5.26 -3.67 -13.86
N GLU A 105 6.30 -3.79 -14.68
CA GLU A 105 6.24 -4.36 -16.04
C GLU A 105 5.78 -5.83 -16.04
N ARG A 106 6.00 -6.52 -14.91
CA ARG A 106 5.67 -7.94 -14.70
C ARG A 106 4.80 -8.10 -13.45
N PRO A 107 3.53 -7.67 -13.50
CA PRO A 107 2.68 -7.62 -12.32
C PRO A 107 2.24 -9.00 -11.82
N GLU A 108 2.49 -10.07 -12.59
CA GLU A 108 2.35 -11.46 -12.15
C GLU A 108 3.43 -11.87 -11.14
N LYS A 109 4.53 -11.12 -11.03
CA LYS A 109 5.61 -11.38 -10.07
C LYS A 109 6.41 -10.09 -9.82
N ILE A 110 5.99 -9.30 -8.82
CA ILE A 110 6.66 -8.07 -8.43
C ILE A 110 7.75 -8.41 -7.42
N GLU A 111 9.00 -8.46 -7.86
CA GLU A 111 10.18 -8.71 -7.03
C GLU A 111 10.72 -7.39 -6.46
N LEU A 112 11.03 -7.35 -5.16
CA LEU A 112 11.49 -6.16 -4.44
C LEU A 112 12.84 -6.35 -3.75
N ASP A 113 13.61 -7.36 -4.14
CA ASP A 113 14.97 -7.61 -3.62
C ASP A 113 15.86 -6.36 -3.76
N GLY A 114 16.51 -5.96 -2.67
CA GLY A 114 17.33 -4.74 -2.62
C GLY A 114 16.57 -3.42 -2.72
N PHE A 115 15.24 -3.42 -2.86
CA PHE A 115 14.43 -2.18 -2.92
C PHE A 115 14.55 -1.35 -1.63
N PHE A 116 14.75 -2.03 -0.49
CA PHE A 116 14.85 -1.44 0.84
C PHE A 116 16.28 -1.45 1.41
N ALA A 117 17.29 -1.66 0.57
CA ALA A 117 18.68 -1.66 0.97
C ALA A 117 19.02 -0.42 1.84
N PRO A 118 19.79 -0.59 2.93
CA PRO A 118 20.56 -1.79 3.29
C PRO A 118 19.78 -2.85 4.09
N ILE A 119 18.48 -2.68 4.32
CA ILE A 119 17.65 -3.70 4.99
C ILE A 119 17.16 -4.69 3.93
N ASP A 120 17.52 -5.96 4.08
CA ASP A 120 17.28 -6.99 3.05
C ASP A 120 16.57 -8.24 3.57
N ASP A 121 16.49 -8.42 4.90
CA ASP A 121 15.80 -9.55 5.54
C ASP A 121 15.05 -9.07 6.79
N TYR A 122 14.10 -9.87 7.28
CA TYR A 122 13.38 -9.70 8.54
C TYR A 122 12.65 -8.36 8.68
N PHE A 123 12.09 -7.82 7.61
CA PHE A 123 11.38 -6.54 7.63
C PHE A 123 9.95 -6.68 7.10
N ALA A 124 9.16 -5.64 7.30
CA ALA A 124 7.82 -5.51 6.75
C ALA A 124 7.76 -4.32 5.80
N TYR A 125 6.91 -4.41 4.80
CA TYR A 125 6.54 -3.28 3.96
C TYR A 125 5.06 -3.36 3.61
N TYR A 126 4.56 -2.26 3.07
CA TYR A 126 3.18 -2.13 2.64
C TYR A 126 3.12 -1.73 1.18
N ALA A 127 2.15 -2.29 0.47
CA ALA A 127 1.77 -1.91 -0.87
C ALA A 127 0.30 -1.45 -0.85
N ALA A 128 0.04 -0.24 -1.29
CA ALA A 128 -1.30 0.34 -1.33
C ALA A 128 -1.68 0.74 -2.76
N CYS A 129 -2.96 0.62 -3.08
CA CYS A 129 -3.53 1.21 -4.27
C CYS A 129 -5.01 1.50 -4.06
N TRP A 130 -5.60 2.25 -4.99
CA TRP A 130 -7.02 2.55 -5.01
C TRP A 130 -7.64 2.06 -6.30
N LEU A 131 -8.73 1.32 -6.19
CA LEU A 131 -9.46 0.76 -7.33
C LEU A 131 -10.79 1.51 -7.50
N GLU A 132 -11.06 2.03 -8.69
CA GLU A 132 -12.38 2.57 -9.03
C GLU A 132 -13.26 1.48 -9.62
N SER A 133 -14.27 1.07 -8.87
CA SER A 133 -15.27 0.10 -9.35
C SER A 133 -16.52 0.80 -9.87
N PRO A 134 -17.01 0.48 -11.08
CA PRO A 134 -18.22 1.11 -11.62
C PRO A 134 -19.49 0.71 -10.86
N GLU A 135 -19.45 -0.39 -10.11
CA GLU A 135 -20.57 -0.95 -9.37
C GLU A 135 -20.09 -1.67 -8.11
N THR A 136 -21.02 -2.03 -7.21
CA THR A 136 -20.67 -2.92 -6.11
C THR A 136 -20.65 -4.35 -6.63
N GLN A 137 -19.51 -5.03 -6.52
CA GLN A 137 -19.32 -6.37 -7.08
C GLN A 137 -18.49 -7.27 -6.17
N LYS A 138 -18.85 -8.55 -6.13
CA LYS A 138 -18.07 -9.59 -5.46
C LYS A 138 -16.83 -9.88 -6.29
N VAL A 139 -15.69 -9.97 -5.63
CA VAL A 139 -14.41 -10.20 -6.29
C VAL A 139 -13.60 -11.24 -5.53
N LYS A 140 -12.71 -11.91 -6.24
CA LYS A 140 -11.64 -12.72 -5.67
C LYS A 140 -10.33 -11.96 -5.82
N PHE A 141 -9.66 -11.75 -4.70
CA PHE A 141 -8.28 -11.24 -4.66
C PHE A 141 -7.36 -12.46 -4.71
N ARG A 142 -6.69 -12.65 -5.84
CA ARG A 142 -5.75 -13.75 -6.08
C ARG A 142 -4.33 -13.22 -5.87
N LEU A 143 -3.68 -13.72 -4.84
CA LEU A 143 -2.48 -13.15 -4.24
C LEU A 143 -1.35 -14.19 -4.21
N GLY A 144 -0.14 -13.72 -4.45
CA GLY A 144 1.12 -14.37 -4.08
C GLY A 144 1.98 -13.39 -3.28
N SER A 145 2.75 -13.88 -2.32
CA SER A 145 3.64 -13.06 -1.48
C SER A 145 4.86 -13.87 -1.04
N ASP A 146 5.95 -13.16 -0.80
CA ASP A 146 7.20 -13.67 -0.25
C ASP A 146 7.61 -12.79 0.95
N ASP A 147 7.37 -13.19 2.20
CA ASP A 147 6.72 -14.42 2.68
C ASP A 147 5.28 -14.13 3.14
N ASP A 148 5.14 -13.60 4.36
CA ASP A 148 3.88 -13.50 5.07
C ASP A 148 3.06 -12.30 4.57
N HIS A 149 1.73 -12.32 4.73
CA HIS A 149 0.94 -11.14 4.37
C HIS A 149 -0.32 -10.90 5.21
N LYS A 150 -0.79 -9.65 5.16
CA LYS A 150 -2.17 -9.25 5.51
C LYS A 150 -2.74 -8.42 4.39
N LEU A 151 -3.95 -8.74 3.95
CA LEU A 151 -4.66 -7.99 2.92
C LEU A 151 -5.88 -7.29 3.53
N TYR A 152 -5.92 -5.98 3.39
CA TYR A 152 -7.03 -5.12 3.77
C TYR A 152 -7.71 -4.54 2.54
N VAL A 153 -9.05 -4.54 2.56
CA VAL A 153 -9.89 -3.89 1.56
C VAL A 153 -10.88 -3.00 2.27
N ASN A 154 -10.85 -1.70 1.97
CA ASN A 154 -11.65 -0.67 2.63
C ASN A 154 -11.56 -0.73 4.17
N GLY A 155 -10.35 -0.98 4.68
CA GLY A 155 -10.08 -1.10 6.11
C GLY A 155 -10.44 -2.43 6.76
N LYS A 156 -11.17 -3.32 6.06
CA LYS A 156 -11.44 -4.67 6.56
C LYS A 156 -10.32 -5.62 6.17
N GLN A 157 -9.72 -6.31 7.14
CA GLN A 157 -8.82 -7.44 6.85
C GLN A 157 -9.62 -8.60 6.24
N ILE A 158 -9.30 -8.96 5.00
CA ILE A 158 -9.94 -10.09 4.29
C ILE A 158 -9.02 -11.29 4.10
N GLY A 159 -7.71 -11.09 4.27
CA GLY A 159 -6.72 -12.15 4.12
C GLY A 159 -5.55 -11.99 5.10
N ARG A 160 -5.03 -13.12 5.54
CA ARG A 160 -3.83 -13.22 6.37
C ARG A 160 -3.20 -14.59 6.19
N VAL A 161 -1.88 -14.64 6.04
CA VAL A 161 -1.12 -15.88 6.10
C VAL A 161 0.21 -15.66 6.81
N ALA A 162 0.67 -16.68 7.53
CA ALA A 162 1.98 -16.72 8.17
C ALA A 162 2.74 -17.99 7.72
N THR A 163 3.22 -18.01 6.49
CA THR A 163 3.86 -19.18 5.84
C THR A 163 5.19 -18.77 5.22
N SER A 164 6.04 -19.75 4.85
CA SER A 164 7.28 -19.44 4.12
C SER A 164 7.17 -19.95 2.69
N GLN A 165 7.27 -19.05 1.72
CA GLN A 165 7.14 -19.37 0.30
C GLN A 165 7.58 -18.17 -0.54
N GLY A 166 8.03 -18.46 -1.77
CA GLY A 166 8.24 -17.41 -2.77
C GLY A 166 6.94 -16.87 -3.37
N ILE A 167 7.06 -15.87 -4.24
CA ILE A 167 5.94 -15.31 -5.00
C ILE A 167 5.36 -16.36 -5.95
N VAL A 168 4.19 -16.90 -5.59
CA VAL A 168 3.42 -17.83 -6.43
C VAL A 168 2.07 -17.20 -6.76
N PRO A 169 1.80 -16.88 -8.05
CA PRO A 169 0.50 -16.42 -8.52
C PRO A 169 -0.65 -17.32 -8.05
N ASP A 170 -1.75 -16.71 -7.64
CA ASP A 170 -2.99 -17.38 -7.20
C ASP A 170 -2.81 -18.35 -6.01
N ASN A 171 -1.69 -18.30 -5.28
CA ASN A 171 -1.43 -19.17 -4.13
C ASN A 171 -2.43 -18.94 -2.98
N PHE A 172 -2.88 -17.69 -2.83
CA PHE A 172 -3.89 -17.30 -1.84
C PHE A 172 -5.05 -16.60 -2.53
N ILE A 173 -6.27 -17.09 -2.32
CA ILE A 173 -7.48 -16.51 -2.92
C ILE A 173 -8.44 -16.10 -1.81
N TYR A 174 -8.70 -14.79 -1.71
CA TYR A 174 -9.63 -14.23 -0.73
C TYR A 174 -10.87 -13.69 -1.44
N ALA A 175 -12.05 -14.13 -1.00
CA ALA A 175 -13.30 -13.53 -1.42
C ALA A 175 -13.49 -12.16 -0.72
N GLY A 176 -13.91 -11.16 -1.48
CA GLY A 176 -14.25 -9.85 -0.96
C GLY A 176 -15.26 -9.13 -1.84
N GLU A 177 -15.39 -7.83 -1.62
CA GLU A 177 -16.33 -6.97 -2.34
C GLU A 177 -15.64 -5.64 -2.62
N LEU A 178 -15.77 -5.16 -3.86
CA LEU A 178 -15.53 -3.77 -4.19
C LEU A 178 -16.87 -3.04 -4.13
N LYS A 179 -16.93 -1.92 -3.41
CA LYS A 179 -18.07 -1.01 -3.46
C LYS A 179 -18.00 -0.19 -4.74
N ARG A 180 -19.13 0.25 -5.29
CA ARG A 180 -19.13 1.29 -6.35
C ARG A 180 -18.30 2.51 -5.90
N GLY A 181 -17.43 2.99 -6.77
CA GLY A 181 -16.51 4.10 -6.53
C GLY A 181 -15.12 3.64 -6.08
N ILE A 182 -14.44 4.47 -5.29
CA ILE A 182 -13.03 4.28 -4.91
C ILE A 182 -12.90 3.33 -3.71
N ASN A 183 -12.19 2.23 -3.90
CA ASN A 183 -11.87 1.21 -2.89
C ASN A 183 -10.38 1.24 -2.57
N ARG A 184 -10.01 1.22 -1.29
CA ARG A 184 -8.60 1.15 -0.88
C ARG A 184 -8.19 -0.30 -0.68
N LEU A 185 -7.09 -0.68 -1.31
CA LEU A 185 -6.34 -1.90 -0.99
C LEU A 185 -5.09 -1.53 -0.22
N LEU A 186 -4.81 -2.28 0.84
CA LEU A 186 -3.55 -2.22 1.57
C LEU A 186 -3.08 -3.67 1.82
N LEU A 187 -1.97 -4.02 1.20
CA LEU A 187 -1.27 -5.28 1.43
C LEU A 187 -0.07 -4.99 2.32
N LYS A 188 0.03 -5.69 3.44
CA LYS A 188 1.27 -5.81 4.20
C LYS A 188 1.96 -7.08 3.77
N VAL A 189 3.25 -7.02 3.53
CA VAL A 189 4.12 -8.19 3.38
C VAL A 189 5.17 -8.14 4.48
N VAL A 190 5.47 -9.30 5.06
CA VAL A 190 6.60 -9.46 5.97
C VAL A 190 7.57 -10.43 5.32
N ASP A 191 8.72 -9.89 5.00
CA ASP A 191 9.86 -10.63 4.52
C ASP A 191 10.58 -11.29 5.71
N ARG A 192 11.02 -12.53 5.50
CA ARG A 192 11.81 -13.25 6.49
C ARG A 192 13.23 -13.30 6.03
N THR A 193 13.52 -14.12 5.02
CA THR A 193 14.87 -14.28 4.50
C THR A 193 14.85 -14.57 3.01
N GLY A 194 15.80 -14.02 2.26
CA GLY A 194 16.02 -14.38 0.88
C GLY A 194 15.43 -13.36 -0.09
N GLY A 195 14.47 -13.79 -0.90
CA GLY A 195 13.78 -12.90 -1.83
C GLY A 195 12.53 -12.31 -1.19
N THR A 196 12.04 -11.20 -1.74
CA THR A 196 10.79 -10.60 -1.31
C THR A 196 9.98 -10.06 -2.47
N GLY A 197 8.66 -10.01 -2.28
CA GLY A 197 7.77 -9.40 -3.24
C GLY A 197 6.36 -9.96 -3.17
N PHE A 198 5.57 -9.65 -4.19
CA PHE A 198 4.16 -10.04 -4.22
C PHE A 198 3.56 -9.95 -5.62
N CYS A 199 2.31 -10.40 -5.76
CA CYS A 199 1.47 -10.12 -6.92
C CYS A 199 0.00 -10.18 -6.50
N VAL A 200 -0.85 -9.31 -7.06
CA VAL A 200 -2.31 -9.38 -6.85
C VAL A 200 -3.03 -9.27 -8.19
N ALA A 201 -3.90 -10.23 -8.46
CA ALA A 201 -4.90 -10.15 -9.51
C ALA A 201 -6.32 -10.18 -8.96
N LEU A 202 -7.24 -9.62 -9.73
CA LEU A 202 -8.66 -9.62 -9.46
C LEU A 202 -9.40 -10.54 -10.45
N SER A 203 -10.41 -11.25 -9.97
CA SER A 203 -11.37 -11.96 -10.82
C SER A 203 -12.76 -11.90 -10.21
N ASP A 204 -13.78 -12.15 -11.01
CA ASP A 204 -15.14 -12.37 -10.50
C ASP A 204 -15.27 -13.72 -9.79
N ASP A 205 -16.48 -14.04 -9.32
CA ASP A 205 -16.77 -15.32 -8.67
C ASP A 205 -16.75 -16.52 -9.62
N GLN A 206 -16.91 -16.32 -10.93
CA GLN A 206 -16.70 -17.33 -11.99
C GLN A 206 -15.23 -17.46 -12.43
N ASN A 207 -14.29 -16.83 -11.73
CA ASN A 207 -12.85 -16.80 -12.04
C ASN A 207 -12.51 -16.13 -13.38
N GLN A 208 -13.39 -15.29 -13.94
CA GLN A 208 -13.01 -14.44 -15.07
C GLN A 208 -12.21 -13.24 -14.56
N PRO A 209 -11.05 -12.92 -15.18
CA PRO A 209 -10.27 -11.76 -14.80
C PRO A 209 -11.07 -10.46 -14.84
N LEU A 210 -10.91 -9.63 -13.80
CA LEU A 210 -11.43 -8.27 -13.79
C LEU A 210 -10.42 -7.36 -14.47
N ALA A 211 -10.52 -7.25 -15.80
CA ALA A 211 -9.65 -6.40 -16.61
C ALA A 211 -10.20 -4.97 -16.74
N GLY A 212 -9.33 -4.00 -16.99
CA GLY A 212 -9.73 -2.61 -17.27
C GLY A 212 -10.23 -1.81 -16.06
N LEU A 213 -10.12 -2.34 -14.84
CA LEU A 213 -10.46 -1.60 -13.63
C LEU A 213 -9.40 -0.52 -13.38
N ARG A 214 -9.82 0.72 -13.18
CA ARG A 214 -8.88 1.82 -12.95
C ARG A 214 -8.18 1.69 -11.60
N VAL A 215 -6.87 1.89 -11.61
CA VAL A 215 -5.96 1.82 -10.48
C VAL A 215 -5.28 3.18 -10.29
N TYR A 216 -5.20 3.61 -9.04
CA TYR A 216 -4.51 4.82 -8.62
C TYR A 216 -3.52 4.51 -7.50
N THR A 217 -2.40 5.22 -7.50
CA THR A 217 -1.34 5.21 -6.46
C THR A 217 -1.51 6.35 -5.44
N ASP A 218 -2.51 7.21 -5.64
CA ASP A 218 -2.94 8.27 -4.73
C ASP A 218 -4.46 8.20 -4.62
N ASP A 219 -5.04 8.48 -3.44
CA ASP A 219 -6.49 8.55 -3.30
C ASP A 219 -7.00 9.72 -4.15
N PRO A 220 -7.80 9.49 -5.21
CA PRO A 220 -8.27 10.57 -6.07
C PRO A 220 -9.07 11.64 -5.30
N ARG A 221 -9.61 11.28 -4.12
CA ARG A 221 -10.39 12.17 -3.26
C ARG A 221 -9.51 13.10 -2.43
N ARG A 222 -8.23 12.77 -2.22
CA ARG A 222 -7.28 13.59 -1.45
C ARG A 222 -7.07 14.97 -2.09
N LYS A 223 -6.90 15.03 -3.41
CA LYS A 223 -6.58 16.27 -4.15
C LYS A 223 -7.74 17.27 -4.18
N ILE A 224 -8.97 16.80 -3.97
CA ILE A 224 -10.19 17.63 -4.00
C ILE A 224 -10.72 17.96 -2.59
N GLY A 225 -10.02 17.55 -1.53
CA GLY A 225 -10.43 17.82 -0.14
C GLY A 225 -11.78 17.20 0.24
N ALA A 226 -12.23 16.18 -0.51
CA ALA A 226 -13.48 15.50 -0.25
C ALA A 226 -13.21 14.37 0.74
N ASP A 227 -13.50 14.59 2.02
CA ASP A 227 -13.61 13.49 2.97
C ASP A 227 -14.68 12.54 2.46
N ALA A 228 -14.25 11.34 2.11
CA ALA A 228 -15.07 10.33 1.47
C ALA A 228 -15.99 9.69 2.51
N TRP A 229 -17.16 10.27 2.72
CA TRP A 229 -18.19 9.66 3.56
C TRP A 229 -18.88 8.53 2.78
N ASP A 230 -18.96 7.35 3.40
CA ASP A 230 -19.51 6.11 2.83
C ASP A 230 -20.98 6.18 2.33
N ASN A 231 -21.65 7.34 2.41
CA ASN A 231 -23.08 7.50 2.12
C ASN A 231 -23.47 8.67 1.17
N GLY A 232 -22.54 9.27 0.42
CA GLY A 232 -22.90 10.23 -0.64
C GLY A 232 -21.84 11.28 -0.97
N PHE A 233 -22.06 12.01 -2.07
CA PHE A 233 -21.23 13.16 -2.45
C PHE A 233 -21.63 14.39 -1.63
N ALA A 234 -20.75 14.86 -0.76
CA ALA A 234 -20.83 16.20 -0.20
C ALA A 234 -19.60 16.99 -0.68
N ALA A 235 -19.84 18.07 -1.41
CA ALA A 235 -18.82 19.08 -1.69
C ALA A 235 -18.89 20.14 -0.59
N ARG A 236 -17.74 20.50 0.00
CA ARG A 236 -17.66 21.66 0.89
C ARG A 236 -17.54 22.91 0.01
N PHE A 237 -18.62 23.66 -0.13
CA PHE A 237 -18.58 24.97 -0.77
C PHE A 237 -18.25 26.02 0.30
N GLU A 238 -17.06 26.62 0.24
CA GLU A 238 -16.78 27.87 0.94
C GLU A 238 -17.22 29.02 0.03
N PHE A 239 -18.29 29.69 0.42
CA PHE A 239 -18.64 30.97 -0.18
C PHE A 239 -17.73 32.03 0.45
N VAL A 240 -16.80 32.57 -0.34
CA VAL A 240 -16.16 33.84 0.01
C VAL A 240 -17.25 34.90 -0.07
N SER A 241 -17.75 35.38 1.07
CA SER A 241 -18.60 36.56 1.09
C SER A 241 -17.77 37.74 0.58
N PRO A 242 -18.14 38.40 -0.54
CA PRO A 242 -17.60 39.72 -0.78
C PRO A 242 -18.13 40.60 0.36
N GLU A 243 -17.25 41.35 1.02
CA GLU A 243 -17.65 42.37 1.98
C GLU A 243 -18.74 43.22 1.33
N LEU A 244 -19.98 43.08 1.81
CA LEU A 244 -21.06 43.98 1.46
C LEU A 244 -21.04 45.08 2.53
N PHE A 245 -20.84 46.31 2.04
CA PHE A 245 -20.88 47.61 2.72
C PHE A 245 -19.54 48.13 3.29
N THR A 246 -18.93 49.06 2.53
CA THR A 246 -18.24 50.25 3.07
C THR A 246 -19.24 51.38 3.21
#